data_AF-A0A7X9FE78-F1
#
_entry.id   AF-A0A7X9FE78-F1
#
_cell.length_a   1.000
_cell.length_b   1.000
_cell.length_c   1.000
_cell.angle_alpha   90.00
_cell.angle_beta   90.00
_cell.angle_gamma   90.00
#
_symmetry.space_group_name_H-M   'P 1'
#
loop_
_entity.id
_entity.type
_entity.pdbx_description
1 polymer ?
#
loop_
_entity_poly.entity_id
_entity_poly.type
_entity_poly.pdbx_seq_one_letter_code
_entity_poly.pdbx_strand_id
1 'polypeptide(L)'
;RLDCRDLKLEELAVSSEGGRIRIMLGTTVPQSKVTLQGAEADFRLTLPPECGLRVQSGNEEMARFLNRLGLIGSGTIFTTAGYDTVKAKIELELAPNVTQLAIDYF
;
A
#
# COMPACT_ATOMS: atom_id res chain seq x y z
N ARG A 1 3.27 14.68 -5.43
CA ARG A 1 3.62 13.38 -6.07
C ARG A 1 4.97 12.97 -5.51
N LEU A 2 5.09 11.73 -5.05
CA LEU A 2 6.32 11.11 -4.60
C LEU A 2 6.65 10.00 -5.61
N ASP A 3 7.81 10.08 -6.26
CA ASP A 3 8.28 9.06 -7.21
C ASP A 3 9.54 8.42 -6.61
N CYS A 4 9.40 7.17 -6.16
CA CYS A 4 10.42 6.44 -5.43
C CYS A 4 10.89 5.19 -6.18
N ARG A 5 10.60 5.08 -7.48
CA ARG A 5 10.86 3.87 -8.27
C ARG A 5 12.33 3.46 -8.31
N ASP A 6 13.23 4.42 -8.41
CA ASP A 6 14.67 4.18 -8.50
C ASP A 6 15.39 4.28 -7.14
N LEU A 7 14.65 4.53 -6.07
CA LEU A 7 15.21 4.67 -4.72
C LEU A 7 15.28 3.31 -4.03
N LYS A 8 16.35 3.06 -3.27
CA LYS A 8 16.42 1.93 -2.33
C LYS A 8 15.58 2.25 -1.09
N LEU A 9 14.27 2.09 -1.21
CA LEU A 9 13.32 2.50 -0.21
C LEU A 9 12.95 1.33 0.70
N GLU A 10 13.55 1.28 1.90
CA GLU A 10 13.20 0.28 2.91
C GLU A 10 11.96 0.69 3.71
N GLU A 11 11.81 1.98 4.00
CA GLU A 11 10.69 2.53 4.77
C GLU A 11 10.22 3.88 4.23
N LEU A 12 8.91 4.10 4.19
CA LEU A 12 8.27 5.36 3.83
C LEU A 12 7.07 5.62 4.74
N ALA A 13 7.12 6.71 5.51
CA ALA A 13 5.97 7.21 6.25
C ALA A 13 5.41 8.46 5.55
N VAL A 14 4.11 8.46 5.25
CA VAL A 14 3.42 9.61 4.65
C VAL A 14 2.25 10.00 5.53
N SER A 15 2.28 11.24 6.00
CA SER A 15 1.18 11.86 6.76
C SER A 15 0.64 13.07 6.02
N SER A 16 -0.68 13.19 5.95
CA SER A 16 -1.34 14.35 5.37
C SER A 16 -2.74 14.53 5.92
N GLU A 17 -3.08 15.76 6.30
CA GLU A 17 -4.42 16.10 6.79
C GLU A 17 -5.43 16.32 5.65
N GLY A 18 -5.01 16.28 4.37
CA GLY A 18 -5.91 16.42 3.25
C GLY A 18 -5.23 16.55 1.89
N GLY A 19 -6.01 16.37 0.83
CA GLY A 19 -5.57 16.49 -0.56
C GLY A 19 -5.21 15.15 -1.21
N ARG A 20 -4.69 15.22 -2.44
CA ARG A 20 -4.40 14.03 -3.25
C ARG A 20 -2.91 13.72 -3.28
N ILE A 21 -2.53 12.56 -2.77
CA ILE A 21 -1.15 12.13 -2.63
C ILE A 21 -0.92 10.93 -3.54
N ARG A 22 -0.09 11.11 -4.56
CA ARG A 22 0.33 10.03 -5.46
C ARG A 22 1.71 9.57 -5.09
N ILE A 23 1.86 8.26 -4.86
CA ILE A 23 3.10 7.60 -4.46
C ILE A 23 3.38 6.50 -5.48
N MET A 24 4.55 6.54 -6.12
CA MET A 24 5.00 5.50 -7.03
C MET A 24 6.17 4.77 -6.38
N LEU A 25 6.04 3.46 -6.18
CA LEU A 25 7.08 2.63 -5.57
C LEU A 25 7.74 1.74 -6.60
N GLY A 26 9.00 1.40 -6.33
CA GLY A 26 9.77 0.42 -7.10
C GLY A 26 10.07 -0.82 -6.26
N THR A 27 10.80 -1.76 -6.86
CA THR A 27 11.17 -3.07 -6.29
C THR A 27 12.69 -3.21 -6.13
N THR A 28 13.39 -2.10 -5.89
CA THR A 28 14.85 -2.04 -5.79
C THR A 28 15.41 -2.76 -4.54
N VAL A 29 14.56 -3.01 -3.55
CA VAL A 29 14.86 -3.77 -2.34
C VAL A 29 13.89 -4.96 -2.20
N PRO A 30 14.29 -6.05 -1.52
CA PRO A 30 13.42 -7.22 -1.34
C PRO A 30 12.17 -6.94 -0.53
N GLN A 31 12.22 -5.97 0.38
CA GLN A 31 11.11 -5.61 1.25
C GLN A 31 11.09 -4.10 1.49
N SER A 32 9.93 -3.50 1.27
CA SER A 32 9.65 -2.09 1.57
C SER A 32 8.46 -1.99 2.50
N LYS A 33 8.54 -1.14 3.52
CA LYS A 33 7.45 -0.81 4.41
C LYS A 33 6.91 0.59 4.12
N VAL A 34 5.60 0.74 4.07
CA VAL A 34 4.92 2.00 3.75
C VAL A 34 3.83 2.22 4.78
N THR A 35 3.87 3.33 5.50
CA THR A 35 2.84 3.71 6.47
C THR A 35 2.13 4.96 5.98
N LEU A 36 0.80 4.89 5.85
CA LEU A 36 -0.04 6.01 5.42
C LEU A 36 -0.95 6.47 6.57
N GLN A 37 -0.98 7.79 6.81
CA GLN A 37 -1.81 8.42 7.82
C GLN A 37 -2.49 9.68 7.27
N GLY A 38 -3.79 9.83 7.50
CA GLY A 38 -4.53 11.03 7.06
C GLY A 38 -6.02 10.80 6.90
N ALA A 39 -6.84 11.63 7.56
CA ALA A 39 -8.29 11.46 7.56
C ALA A 39 -8.96 11.82 6.22
N GLU A 40 -8.52 12.94 5.61
CA GLU A 40 -9.13 13.52 4.40
C GLU A 40 -8.21 13.39 3.17
N ALA A 41 -7.23 12.50 3.23
CA ALA A 41 -6.25 12.29 2.17
C ALA A 41 -6.70 11.21 1.16
N ASP A 42 -6.67 11.55 -0.13
CA ASP A 42 -6.82 10.62 -1.27
C ASP A 42 -5.43 10.05 -1.60
N PHE A 43 -5.09 8.91 -1.01
CA PHE A 43 -3.85 8.20 -1.29
C PHE A 43 -3.98 7.35 -2.55
N ARG A 44 -3.04 7.50 -3.48
CA ARG A 44 -2.92 6.67 -4.67
C ARG A 44 -1.54 6.07 -4.75
N LEU A 45 -1.50 4.75 -4.63
CA LEU A 45 -0.29 3.96 -4.64
C LEU A 45 -0.15 3.26 -5.99
N THR A 46 0.98 3.46 -6.65
CA THR A 46 1.29 2.82 -7.93
C THR A 46 2.49 1.89 -7.73
N LEU A 47 2.29 0.61 -8.02
CA LEU A 47 3.23 -0.47 -7.70
C LEU A 47 3.64 -1.28 -8.95
N PRO A 48 4.84 -1.88 -8.99
CA PRO A 48 5.19 -2.81 -10.05
C PRO A 48 4.35 -4.10 -9.97
N PRO A 49 3.91 -4.69 -11.08
CA PRO A 49 3.00 -5.83 -11.12
C PRO A 49 3.65 -7.12 -10.58
N GLU A 50 4.98 -7.20 -10.58
CA GLU A 50 5.74 -8.34 -10.07
C GLU A 50 5.92 -8.34 -8.54
N CYS A 51 5.49 -7.29 -7.84
CA CYS A 51 5.63 -7.21 -6.40
C CYS A 51 4.49 -7.91 -5.65
N GLY A 52 4.82 -8.46 -4.50
CA GLY A 52 3.83 -8.92 -3.53
C GLY A 52 3.41 -7.74 -2.68
N LEU A 53 2.11 -7.50 -2.53
CA LEU A 53 1.58 -6.48 -1.64
C LEU A 53 0.94 -7.16 -0.42
N ARG A 54 1.32 -6.74 0.79
CA ARG A 54 0.60 -7.01 2.04
C ARG A 54 0.05 -5.70 2.57
N VAL A 55 -1.25 -5.64 2.82
CA VAL A 55 -1.91 -4.48 3.41
C VAL A 55 -2.43 -4.83 4.80
N GLN A 56 -2.01 -4.06 5.79
CA GLN A 56 -2.63 -4.06 7.12
C GLN A 56 -3.69 -2.94 7.16
N SER A 57 -4.95 -3.36 7.19
CA SER A 57 -6.10 -2.46 7.24
C SER A 57 -6.21 -1.78 8.61
N GLY A 58 -6.47 -0.47 8.60
CA GLY A 58 -6.75 0.30 9.82
C GLY A 58 -8.21 0.21 10.31
N ASN A 59 -9.15 -0.21 9.46
CA ASN A 59 -10.58 -0.30 9.81
C ASN A 59 -11.34 -1.35 8.96
N GLU A 60 -12.60 -1.65 9.33
CA GLU A 60 -13.41 -2.68 8.65
C GLU A 60 -13.86 -2.29 7.23
N GLU A 61 -14.09 -1.01 6.98
CA GLU A 61 -14.53 -0.53 5.67
C GLU A 61 -13.43 -0.75 4.62
N MET A 62 -12.20 -0.40 5.00
CA MET A 62 -11.00 -0.63 4.20
C MET A 62 -10.76 -2.12 3.97
N ALA A 63 -10.99 -2.97 4.97
CA ALA A 63 -10.91 -4.42 4.81
C ALA A 63 -11.90 -4.95 3.73
N ARG A 64 -13.14 -4.45 3.71
CA ARG A 64 -14.13 -4.79 2.66
C ARG A 64 -13.72 -4.27 1.29
N PHE A 65 -13.10 -3.10 1.21
CA PHE A 65 -12.55 -2.56 -0.02
C PHE A 65 -11.40 -3.41 -0.57
N LEU A 66 -10.44 -3.80 0.26
CA LEU A 66 -9.30 -4.63 -0.13
C LEU A 66 -9.73 -6.00 -0.67
N ASN A 67 -10.76 -6.61 -0.07
CA ASN A 67 -11.38 -7.82 -0.60
C ASN A 67 -11.98 -7.62 -2.01
N ARG A 68 -12.62 -6.47 -2.27
CA ARG A 68 -13.17 -6.15 -3.60
C ARG A 68 -12.09 -5.91 -4.65
N LEU A 69 -10.89 -5.48 -4.23
CA LEU A 69 -9.70 -5.39 -5.09
C LEU A 69 -9.07 -6.77 -5.37
N GLY A 70 -9.62 -7.85 -4.84
CA GLY A 70 -9.11 -9.20 -5.06
C GLY A 70 -7.92 -9.58 -4.18
N LEU A 71 -7.62 -8.80 -3.13
CA LEU A 71 -6.66 -9.24 -2.12
C LEU A 71 -7.30 -10.35 -1.26
N ILE A 72 -6.47 -11.30 -0.87
CA ILE A 72 -6.84 -12.44 -0.04
C ILE A 72 -6.46 -12.08 1.40
N GLY A 73 -7.41 -12.06 2.32
CA GLY A 73 -7.13 -11.68 3.70
C GLY A 73 -8.03 -12.32 4.73
N SER A 74 -7.56 -12.29 5.98
CA SER A 74 -8.31 -12.69 7.16
C SER A 74 -8.05 -11.67 8.27
N GLY A 75 -9.12 -11.17 8.90
CA GLY A 75 -9.02 -10.10 9.88
C GLY A 75 -8.54 -8.78 9.28
N THR A 76 -7.41 -8.27 9.78
CA THR A 76 -6.84 -6.97 9.37
C THR A 76 -5.73 -7.07 8.32
N ILE A 77 -5.33 -8.27 7.91
CA ILE A 77 -4.21 -8.49 6.99
C ILE A 77 -4.71 -9.04 5.66
N PHE A 78 -4.29 -8.40 4.57
CA PHE A 78 -4.66 -8.70 3.18
C PHE A 78 -3.41 -8.83 2.33
N THR A 79 -3.37 -9.75 1.38
CA THR A 79 -2.22 -9.95 0.49
C THR A 79 -2.65 -10.15 -0.96
N THR A 80 -1.76 -9.84 -1.90
CA THR A 80 -1.91 -10.29 -3.29
C THR A 80 -1.68 -11.80 -3.40
N ALA A 81 -2.28 -12.42 -4.40
CA ALA A 81 -2.02 -13.82 -4.71
C ALA A 81 -0.50 -14.02 -4.98
N GLY A 82 0.09 -15.05 -4.38
CA GLY A 82 1.51 -15.34 -4.54
C GLY A 82 2.46 -14.42 -3.76
N TYR A 83 1.97 -13.63 -2.79
CA TYR A 83 2.79 -12.75 -1.93
C TYR A 83 4.05 -13.43 -1.39
N ASP A 84 3.98 -14.70 -0.97
CA ASP A 84 5.13 -15.42 -0.40
C ASP A 84 6.11 -15.98 -1.44
N THR A 85 5.74 -15.96 -2.72
CA THR A 85 6.52 -16.54 -3.82
C THR A 85 7.34 -15.51 -4.60
N VAL A 86 6.97 -14.23 -4.49
CA VAL A 86 7.67 -13.12 -5.17
C VAL A 86 8.93 -12.69 -4.43
N LYS A 87 9.89 -12.12 -5.16
CA LYS A 87 11.18 -11.67 -4.62
C LYS A 87 11.11 -10.31 -3.92
N ALA A 88 10.21 -9.44 -4.37
CA ALA A 88 10.05 -8.09 -3.85
C ALA A 88 8.66 -7.94 -3.21
N LYS A 89 8.64 -7.46 -1.97
CA LYS A 89 7.44 -7.36 -1.14
C LYS A 89 7.25 -5.92 -0.66
N ILE A 90 6.01 -5.47 -0.65
CA ILE A 90 5.61 -4.17 -0.14
C ILE A 90 4.61 -4.40 0.99
N GLU A 91 4.96 -3.92 2.18
CA GLU A 91 4.10 -3.94 3.36
C GLU A 91 3.49 -2.55 3.54
N LEU A 92 2.18 -2.45 3.32
CA LEU A 92 1.40 -1.22 3.46
C LEU A 92 0.62 -1.25 4.77
N GLU A 93 0.94 -0.35 5.69
CA GLU A 93 0.20 -0.12 6.92
C GLU A 93 -0.67 1.13 6.78
N LEU A 94 -1.98 0.95 6.96
CA LEU A 94 -2.95 2.05 6.92
C LEU A 94 -3.35 2.42 8.33
N ALA A 95 -3.18 3.68 8.70
CA ALA A 95 -3.70 4.19 9.96
C ALA A 95 -5.25 4.10 9.97
N PRO A 96 -5.89 3.97 11.15
CA PRO A 96 -7.35 3.82 11.24
C PRO A 96 -8.16 4.94 10.61
N ASN A 97 -7.60 6.14 10.57
CA ASN A 97 -8.23 7.32 9.98
C ASN A 97 -8.14 7.37 8.45
N VAL A 98 -7.38 6.50 7.79
CA VAL A 98 -7.31 6.49 6.32
C VAL A 98 -8.62 5.97 5.74
N THR A 99 -9.31 6.83 5.00
CA THR A 99 -10.62 6.52 4.39
C THR A 99 -10.54 6.27 2.89
N GLN A 100 -9.52 6.79 2.21
CA GLN A 100 -9.38 6.69 0.75
C GLN A 100 -8.02 6.13 0.36
N LEU A 101 -8.05 5.03 -0.41
CA LEU A 101 -6.89 4.41 -1.02
C LEU A 101 -7.24 3.92 -2.42
N ALA A 102 -6.41 4.24 -3.38
CA ALA A 102 -6.38 3.59 -4.70
C ALA A 102 -5.04 2.88 -4.88
N ILE A 103 -5.07 1.69 -5.47
CA ILE A 103 -3.88 0.89 -5.78
C ILE A 103 -3.91 0.60 -7.27
N ASP A 104 -2.87 1.04 -7.98
CA ASP A 104 -2.68 0.85 -9.41
C ASP A 104 -1.39 0.05 -9.66
N TYR A 105 -1.37 -0.72 -10.75
CA TYR A 105 -0.17 -1.43 -11.23
C TYR A 105 0.27 -0.83 -12.58
N PHE A 106 1.57 -0.78 -12.87
CA PHE A 106 2.12 -0.15 -14.09
C PHE A 106 3.00 -1.07 -14.93
#